data_AF-A0AAD9KNQ5-F1
#
_entry.id   AF-A0AAD9KNQ5-F1
#
_cell.length_a   1.000
_cell.length_b   1.000
_cell.length_c   1.000
_cell.angle_alpha   90.00
_cell.angle_beta   90.00
_cell.angle_gamma   90.00
#
_symmetry.space_group_name_H-M   'P 1'
#
loop_
_entity.id
_entity.type
_entity.pdbx_description
1 polymer ?
#
loop_
_entity_poly.entity_id
_entity_poly.type
_entity_poly.pdbx_seq_one_letter_code
_entity_poly.pdbx_strand_id
1 'polypeptide(L)'
;MKIDQGSHIILVDEEYEDVTLDELQDELPASQPRFLVYSCPLDHGDGRVSYPLCFIYVSPAGCKPEQQMMYAGSLKSLVDDAGFTKVFEVRSTEDLTEEWLLAKLKEFN
;
A
#
# COMPACT_ATOMS: atom_id res chain seq x y z
N MET A 1 -1.22 0.87 -7.93
CA MET A 1 -1.17 2.17 -8.63
C MET A 1 0.27 2.65 -8.77
N LYS A 2 0.57 3.37 -9.86
CA LYS A 2 1.88 3.96 -10.16
C LYS A 2 1.75 5.41 -10.63
N ILE A 3 2.84 6.16 -10.59
CA ILE A 3 2.94 7.48 -11.24
C ILE A 3 3.59 7.31 -12.61
N ASP A 4 2.92 7.79 -13.66
CA ASP A 4 3.53 7.92 -14.98
C ASP A 4 4.48 9.12 -14.98
N GLN A 5 5.76 8.89 -15.26
CA GLN A 5 6.80 9.92 -15.15
C GLN A 5 6.67 11.02 -16.21
N GLY A 6 6.08 10.72 -17.37
CA GLY A 6 5.95 11.69 -18.46
C GLY A 6 4.79 12.65 -18.24
N SER A 7 3.66 12.12 -17.79
CA SER A 7 2.42 12.89 -17.60
C SER A 7 2.19 13.37 -16.17
N HIS A 8 2.95 12.86 -15.19
CA HIS A 8 2.79 13.17 -13.76
C HIS A 8 1.39 12.84 -13.21
N ILE A 9 0.72 11.85 -13.78
CA ILE A 9 -0.59 11.38 -13.30
C ILE A 9 -0.45 10.03 -12.61
N ILE A 10 -1.28 9.81 -11.60
CA ILE A 10 -1.41 8.52 -10.94
C ILE A 10 -2.35 7.66 -11.77
N LEU A 11 -1.91 6.44 -12.08
CA LEU A 11 -2.66 5.46 -12.85
C LEU A 11 -2.84 4.19 -12.03
N VAL A 12 -3.96 3.51 -12.28
CA VAL A 12 -4.08 2.09 -11.94
C VAL A 12 -2.99 1.35 -12.70
N ASP A 13 -2.27 0.49 -12.00
CA ASP A 13 -1.18 -0.31 -12.58
C ASP A 13 -1.71 -1.70 -12.87
N GLU A 14 -2.06 -2.40 -11.80
CA GLU A 14 -2.61 -3.75 -11.81
C GLU A 14 -3.71 -3.85 -10.75
N GLU A 15 -4.63 -4.78 -10.96
CA GLU A 15 -5.73 -5.12 -10.05
C GLU A 15 -5.71 -6.63 -9.84
N TYR A 16 -5.85 -7.05 -8.58
CA TYR A 16 -5.83 -8.45 -8.18
C TYR A 16 -7.05 -8.73 -7.31
N GLU A 17 -7.62 -9.92 -7.47
CA GLU A 17 -8.72 -10.44 -6.67
C GLU A 17 -8.26 -11.72 -5.98
N ASP A 18 -8.78 -11.97 -4.77
CA ASP A 18 -8.49 -13.18 -3.98
C ASP A 18 -7.00 -13.45 -3.76
N VAL A 19 -6.24 -12.39 -3.46
CA VAL A 19 -4.78 -12.44 -3.23
C VAL A 19 -4.43 -11.98 -1.81
N THR A 20 -3.41 -12.61 -1.24
CA THR A 20 -2.81 -12.21 0.05
C THR A 20 -1.72 -11.15 -0.15
N LEU A 21 -1.33 -10.44 0.92
CA LEU A 21 -0.18 -9.52 0.83
C LEU A 21 1.13 -10.25 0.54
N ASP A 22 1.30 -11.46 1.08
CA ASP A 22 2.48 -12.28 0.89
C ASP A 22 2.66 -12.66 -0.59
N GLU A 23 1.58 -13.00 -1.29
CA GLU A 23 1.58 -13.25 -2.74
C GLU A 23 1.83 -11.97 -3.55
N LEU A 24 1.31 -10.83 -3.10
CA LEU A 24 1.53 -9.54 -3.76
C LEU A 24 3.00 -9.07 -3.71
N GLN A 25 3.83 -9.57 -2.78
CA GLN A 25 5.24 -9.18 -2.69
C GLN A 25 6.00 -9.50 -3.99
N ASP A 26 5.73 -10.65 -4.58
CA ASP A 26 6.42 -11.14 -5.77
C ASP A 26 6.06 -10.33 -7.03
N GLU A 27 4.88 -9.70 -7.04
CA GLU A 27 4.43 -8.82 -8.13
C GLU A 27 4.99 -7.40 -8.01
N LEU A 28 5.52 -7.02 -6.85
CA LEU A 28 6.03 -5.67 -6.62
C LEU A 28 7.46 -5.48 -7.15
N PRO A 29 7.74 -4.33 -7.80
CA PRO A 29 9.08 -4.03 -8.28
C PRO A 29 10.05 -3.76 -7.12
N ALA A 30 11.15 -4.53 -7.05
CA ALA A 30 12.17 -4.42 -6.00
C ALA A 30 12.89 -3.05 -5.91
N SER A 31 12.79 -2.20 -6.94
CA SER A 31 13.53 -0.93 -7.05
C SER A 31 12.67 0.25 -7.50
N GLN A 32 11.33 0.13 -7.42
CA GLN A 32 10.43 1.23 -7.74
C GLN A 32 9.34 1.36 -6.69
N PRO A 33 8.92 2.59 -6.35
CA PRO A 33 7.82 2.76 -5.41
C PRO A 33 6.48 2.35 -6.05
N ARG A 34 5.54 1.95 -5.20
CA ARG A 34 4.14 1.66 -5.57
C ARG A 34 3.18 2.13 -4.49
N PHE A 35 2.00 2.56 -4.92
CA PHE A 35 0.86 2.75 -4.03
C PHE A 35 -0.07 1.55 -4.16
N LEU A 36 -0.40 0.93 -3.04
CA LEU A 36 -1.32 -0.17 -2.92
C LEU A 36 -2.57 0.28 -2.19
N VAL A 37 -3.71 -0.23 -2.64
CA VAL A 37 -4.97 -0.17 -1.92
C VAL A 37 -5.36 -1.62 -1.69
N TYR A 38 -5.44 -2.02 -0.43
CA TYR A 38 -5.63 -3.41 -0.04
C TYR A 38 -6.79 -3.53 0.93
N SER A 39 -7.66 -4.50 0.69
CA SER A 39 -8.75 -4.85 1.59
C SER A 39 -8.59 -6.29 2.03
N CYS A 40 -8.61 -6.53 3.35
CA CYS A 40 -8.51 -7.86 3.92
C CYS A 40 -9.52 -8.07 5.04
N PRO A 41 -9.90 -9.33 5.33
CA PRO A 41 -10.71 -9.64 6.49
C PRO A 41 -9.93 -9.37 7.79
N LEU A 42 -10.57 -8.65 8.71
CA LEU A 42 -10.09 -8.41 10.07
C LEU A 42 -11.11 -8.95 11.06
N ASP A 43 -10.76 -10.04 11.75
CA ASP A 43 -11.53 -10.60 12.85
C ASP A 43 -11.26 -9.80 14.14
N HIS A 44 -12.35 -9.35 14.77
CA HIS A 44 -12.31 -8.56 16.01
C HIS A 44 -12.29 -9.42 17.28
N GLY A 45 -12.44 -10.74 17.17
CA GLY A 45 -12.44 -11.70 18.28
C GLY A 45 -13.78 -11.81 19.03
N ASP A 46 -14.76 -10.95 18.73
CA ASP A 46 -16.12 -10.99 19.27
C ASP A 46 -17.15 -11.56 18.28
N GLY A 47 -16.67 -12.19 17.20
CA GLY A 47 -17.47 -12.73 16.11
C GLY A 47 -17.78 -11.72 15.00
N ARG A 48 -17.37 -10.45 15.14
CA ARG A 48 -17.43 -9.48 14.03
C ARG A 48 -16.21 -9.61 13.13
N VAL A 49 -16.45 -9.52 11.83
CA VAL A 49 -15.41 -9.40 10.80
C VAL A 49 -15.64 -8.09 10.04
N SER A 50 -14.58 -7.33 9.83
CA SER A 50 -14.60 -6.11 9.01
C SER A 50 -13.62 -6.22 7.85
N TYR A 51 -13.82 -5.39 6.81
CA TYR A 51 -12.95 -5.33 5.65
C TYR A 51 -12.36 -3.92 5.51
N PRO A 52 -11.37 -3.55 6.35
CA PRO A 52 -10.75 -2.25 6.25
C PRO A 52 -10.08 -2.07 4.88
N LEU A 53 -10.26 -0.88 4.29
CA LEU A 53 -9.52 -0.47 3.11
C LEU A 53 -8.26 0.28 3.55
N CYS A 54 -7.10 -0.28 3.23
CA CYS A 54 -5.79 0.19 3.65
C CYS A 54 -5.06 0.78 2.46
N PHE A 55 -4.50 1.98 2.62
CA PHE A 55 -3.55 2.56 1.69
C PHE A 55 -2.13 2.23 2.15
N ILE A 56 -1.31 1.66 1.28
CA ILE A 56 0.06 1.28 1.61
C ILE A 56 1.00 1.90 0.57
N TYR A 57 1.93 2.73 1.04
CA TYR A 57 3.03 3.25 0.25
C TYR A 57 4.24 2.32 0.38
N VAL A 58 4.55 1.59 -0.69
CA VAL A 58 5.73 0.74 -0.76
C VAL A 58 6.86 1.52 -1.41
N SER A 59 7.93 1.77 -0.68
CA SER A 59 9.11 2.51 -1.14
C SER A 59 10.40 1.76 -0.81
N PRO A 60 10.73 0.70 -1.58
CA PRO A 60 11.93 -0.10 -1.36
C PRO A 60 13.20 0.76 -1.33
N ALA A 61 14.20 0.36 -0.53
CA ALA A 61 15.46 1.10 -0.42
C ALA A 61 16.23 1.25 -1.75
N GLY A 62 16.00 0.36 -2.72
CA GLY A 62 16.60 0.40 -4.05
C GLY A 62 16.02 1.47 -5.00
N CYS A 63 15.02 2.25 -4.57
CA CYS A 63 14.40 3.26 -5.42
C CYS A 63 15.33 4.44 -5.70
N LYS A 64 15.22 5.00 -6.91
CA LYS A 64 15.89 6.27 -7.23
C LYS A 64 15.31 7.40 -6.37
N PRO A 65 16.14 8.31 -5.80
CA PRO A 65 15.66 9.42 -4.98
C PRO A 65 14.59 10.28 -5.67
N GLU A 66 14.75 10.55 -6.96
CA GLU A 66 13.78 11.31 -7.76
C GLU A 66 12.40 10.65 -7.80
N GLN A 67 12.35 9.31 -7.91
CA GLN A 67 11.09 8.56 -7.87
C GLN A 67 10.49 8.59 -6.46
N GLN A 68 11.30 8.38 -5.42
CA GLN A 68 10.81 8.46 -4.04
C GLN A 68 10.19 9.83 -3.74
N MET A 69 10.84 10.93 -4.19
CA MET A 69 10.30 12.28 -4.04
C MET A 69 8.99 12.48 -4.79
N MET A 70 8.88 11.96 -6.02
CA MET A 70 7.65 12.07 -6.83
C MET A 70 6.46 11.36 -6.16
N TYR A 71 6.67 10.16 -5.63
CA TYR A 71 5.63 9.43 -4.90
C TYR A 71 5.31 10.09 -3.57
N ALA A 72 6.31 10.38 -2.73
CA ALA A 72 6.10 11.03 -1.44
C ALA A 72 5.39 12.39 -1.57
N GLY A 73 5.70 13.17 -2.61
CA GLY A 73 5.05 14.46 -2.88
C GLY A 73 3.58 14.35 -3.28
N SER A 74 3.17 13.22 -3.85
CA SER A 74 1.79 12.96 -4.30
C SER A 74 0.94 12.20 -3.27
N LEU A 75 1.58 11.63 -2.26
CA LEU A 75 0.94 10.76 -1.27
C LEU A 75 -0.21 11.45 -0.53
N LYS A 76 0.05 12.64 0.01
CA LYS A 76 -0.94 13.36 0.84
C LYS A 76 -2.19 13.70 0.04
N SER A 77 -2.04 14.26 -1.17
CA SER A 77 -3.20 14.61 -2.00
C SER A 77 -4.00 13.37 -2.37
N LEU A 78 -3.34 12.28 -2.76
CA LEU A 78 -4.04 11.05 -3.13
C LEU A 78 -4.83 10.46 -1.94
N VAL A 79 -4.23 10.43 -0.76
CA VAL A 79 -4.87 9.94 0.47
C VAL A 79 -6.07 10.79 0.85
N ASP A 80 -5.91 12.12 0.82
CA ASP A 80 -6.96 13.07 1.20
C ASP A 80 -8.14 13.02 0.20
N ASP A 81 -7.85 13.04 -1.10
CA ASP A 81 -8.85 13.04 -2.16
C ASP A 81 -9.69 11.76 -2.17
N ALA A 82 -9.07 10.61 -1.87
CA ALA A 82 -9.74 9.32 -1.81
C ALA A 82 -10.28 8.97 -0.42
N GLY A 83 -10.04 9.80 0.61
CA GLY A 83 -10.59 9.63 1.95
C GLY A 83 -10.02 8.45 2.74
N PHE A 84 -8.76 8.04 2.49
CA PHE A 84 -8.14 6.95 3.21
C PHE A 84 -7.79 7.36 4.65
N THR A 85 -8.20 6.53 5.62
CA THR A 85 -7.91 6.76 7.05
C THR A 85 -6.85 5.81 7.61
N LYS A 86 -6.60 4.69 6.92
CA LYS A 86 -5.62 3.67 7.27
C LYS A 86 -4.49 3.72 6.26
N VAL A 87 -3.45 4.47 6.59
CA VAL A 87 -2.34 4.79 5.69
C VAL A 87 -1.05 4.28 6.30
N PHE A 88 -0.30 3.47 5.55
CA PHE A 88 0.92 2.83 6.00
C PHE A 88 2.06 3.07 5.00
N GLU A 89 3.31 3.00 5.47
CA GLU A 89 4.51 3.02 4.64
C GLU A 89 5.36 1.79 4.94
N VAL A 90 5.88 1.17 3.89
CA VAL A 90 6.80 0.04 3.96
C VAL A 90 8.03 0.34 3.11
N ARG A 91 9.22 0.04 3.65
CA ARG A 91 10.52 0.31 3.01
C ARG A 91 11.23 -0.92 2.45
N SER A 92 10.63 -2.09 2.62
CA SER A 92 11.07 -3.37 2.06
C SER A 92 9.85 -4.17 1.63
N THR A 93 9.83 -4.70 0.42
CA THR A 93 8.73 -5.60 -0.01
C THR A 93 8.61 -6.81 0.91
N GLU A 94 9.71 -7.29 1.47
CA GLU A 94 9.74 -8.42 2.42
C GLU A 94 8.97 -8.14 3.72
N ASP A 95 8.86 -6.87 4.13
CA ASP A 95 8.11 -6.48 5.33
C ASP A 95 6.59 -6.40 5.07
N LEU A 96 6.16 -6.48 3.80
CA LEU A 96 4.77 -6.35 3.39
C LEU A 96 4.03 -7.70 3.53
N THR A 97 3.81 -8.13 4.77
CA THR A 97 3.11 -9.39 5.07
C THR A 97 1.72 -9.16 5.65
N GLU A 98 0.85 -10.17 5.60
CA GLU A 98 -0.42 -10.12 6.31
C GLU A 98 -0.24 -9.92 7.82
N GLU A 99 0.74 -10.60 8.42
CA GLU A 99 1.05 -10.46 9.85
C GLU A 99 1.38 -9.01 10.21
N TRP A 100 2.22 -8.36 9.40
CA TRP A 100 2.60 -6.96 9.58
C TRP A 100 1.37 -6.03 9.50
N LEU A 101 0.53 -6.21 8.48
CA LEU A 101 -0.64 -5.35 8.30
C LEU A 101 -1.65 -5.55 9.43
N LEU A 102 -1.90 -6.80 9.85
CA LEU A 102 -2.81 -7.10 10.95
C LEU A 102 -2.30 -6.55 12.28
N ALA A 103 -0.99 -6.60 12.53
CA ALA A 103 -0.38 -5.95 13.69
C ALA A 103 -0.61 -4.43 13.66
N LYS A 104 -0.44 -3.80 12.49
CA LYS A 104 -0.71 -2.37 12.31
C LYS A 104 -2.16 -2.00 12.49
N LEU A 105 -3.09 -2.79 11.95
CA LEU A 105 -4.52 -2.55 12.09
C LEU A 105 -5.01 -2.64 13.54
N LYS A 106 -4.39 -3.47 14.36
CA LYS A 106 -4.68 -3.54 15.80
C LYS A 106 -4.27 -2.28 16.56
N GLU A 107 -3.28 -1.51 16.08
CA GLU A 107 -2.91 -0.22 16.69
C GLU A 107 -3.99 0.87 16.48
N PHE A 108 -4.92 0.67 15.54
CA PHE A 108 -5.99 1.62 15.20
C PHE A 108 -7.33 1.34 15.90
N ASN A 109 -7.45 0.22 16.63
CA ASN A 109 -8.69 -0.23 17.27
C ASN A 109 -8.68 0.00 18.79
#